data_AF-A0A2C9U5K1-F1
#
_entry.id   AF-A0A2C9U5K1-F1
#
_cell.length_a   1.000
_cell.length_b   1.000
_cell.length_c   1.000
_cell.angle_alpha   90.00
_cell.angle_beta   90.00
_cell.angle_gamma   90.00
#
_symmetry.space_group_name_H-M   'P 1'
#
loop_
_entity.id
_entity.type
_entity.pdbx_description
1 polymer ?
#
loop_
_entity_poly.entity_id
_entity_poly.type
_entity_poly.pdbx_seq_one_letter_code
_entity_poly.pdbx_strand_id
1 'polypeptide(L)'
;MRTGSAGTEGEIREANNVSVNMGSGFPLSFWEVTVATTVVLGFVLGLLGVYLTMPPSDYSFLKLPRTLEDLQILRDHLESYTSDYTAQVLVGYCVVYIFMQTFMIPGTVFMSLLAGALFGVFKGVALVVFTATAGASSCYFLSKVIGRPLVFSLWPDKLSFFQEQVARRRECLLNYMLFLRLTPTLPNTFINVASPIVDVPYHIFFLATIIGLIPAAYVTVKAGIALGELQSLGDLYDFNSIATLFLIGVVSITPTLMSKAKP
;
A
#
# COMPACT_ATOMS: atom_id res chain seq x y z
N MET A 1 -43.67 44.96 39.89
CA MET A 1 -42.20 45.02 40.08
C MET A 1 -41.76 43.76 40.82
N ARG A 2 -40.79 43.02 40.25
CA ARG A 2 -40.01 41.87 40.77
C ARG A 2 -40.77 40.54 41.01
N THR A 3 -40.68 39.51 40.15
CA THR A 3 -39.55 38.59 39.76
C THR A 3 -38.97 37.87 40.99
N GLY A 4 -38.98 36.54 41.15
CA GLY A 4 -38.77 35.46 40.18
C GLY A 4 -37.45 34.77 40.55
N SER A 5 -37.49 33.65 41.28
CA SER A 5 -36.31 32.83 41.60
C SER A 5 -36.73 31.45 42.12
N ALA A 6 -37.05 30.53 41.22
CA ALA A 6 -37.23 29.10 41.53
C ALA A 6 -36.66 28.18 40.43
N GLY A 7 -35.79 28.72 39.56
CA GLY A 7 -35.28 28.00 38.38
C GLY A 7 -33.87 27.43 38.51
N THR A 8 -33.08 27.83 39.51
CA THR A 8 -31.62 27.64 39.48
C THR A 8 -31.09 26.37 40.15
N GLU A 9 -31.89 25.62 40.92
CA GLU A 9 -31.42 24.39 41.58
C GLU A 9 -31.68 23.10 40.78
N GLY A 10 -32.59 23.14 39.80
CA GLY A 10 -32.85 22.02 38.90
C GLY A 10 -31.81 21.87 37.79
N GLU A 11 -31.35 22.98 37.21
CA GLU A 11 -30.39 22.99 36.09
C GLU A 11 -28.97 22.58 36.50
N ILE A 12 -28.58 22.82 37.75
CA ILE A 12 -27.22 22.45 38.24
C ILE A 12 -27.11 20.92 38.44
N ARG A 13 -28.23 20.20 38.61
CA ARG A 13 -28.23 18.74 38.77
C ARG A 13 -28.19 18.00 37.43
N GLU A 14 -28.61 18.62 36.33
CA GLU A 14 -28.45 18.06 34.98
C GLU A 14 -27.05 18.30 34.39
N ALA A 15 -26.38 19.39 34.76
CA ALA A 15 -25.02 19.68 34.28
C ALA A 15 -23.94 18.71 34.81
N ASN A 16 -24.22 17.98 35.90
CA ASN A 16 -23.30 16.98 36.47
C ASN A 16 -23.55 15.53 35.98
N ASN A 17 -24.54 15.31 35.11
CA ASN A 17 -24.84 13.99 34.57
C ASN A 17 -24.28 13.76 33.16
N VAL A 18 -23.57 14.74 32.60
CA VAL A 18 -22.59 14.47 31.55
C VAL A 18 -21.32 13.97 32.24
N SER A 19 -21.43 12.80 32.86
CA SER A 19 -20.26 11.94 33.04
C SER A 19 -19.64 11.82 31.66
N VAL A 20 -18.57 12.56 31.43
CA VAL A 20 -17.61 12.30 30.36
C VAL A 20 -17.16 10.89 30.63
N ASN A 21 -17.86 9.95 30.00
CA ASN A 21 -17.49 8.56 29.95
C ASN A 21 -16.28 8.54 29.02
N MET A 22 -15.14 8.95 29.58
CA MET A 22 -13.81 8.62 29.09
C MET A 22 -13.65 7.11 29.30
N GLY A 23 -14.46 6.36 28.55
CA GLY A 23 -14.24 4.96 28.32
C GLY A 23 -12.91 4.88 27.61
N SER A 24 -11.88 4.56 28.38
CA SER A 24 -10.55 4.12 27.96
C SER A 24 -10.59 2.78 27.23
N GLY A 25 -11.62 2.58 26.38
CA GLY A 25 -11.72 1.46 25.46
C GLY A 25 -10.87 1.76 24.24
N PHE A 26 -10.11 0.76 23.78
CA PHE A 26 -9.49 0.83 22.47
C PHE A 26 -10.54 1.21 21.41
N PRO A 27 -10.22 2.09 20.45
CA PRO A 27 -11.17 2.58 19.44
C PRO A 27 -11.61 1.50 18.43
N LEU A 28 -11.13 0.27 18.59
CA LEU A 28 -11.39 -0.86 17.71
C LEU A 28 -12.42 -1.79 18.34
N SER A 29 -13.41 -2.18 17.55
CA SER A 29 -14.37 -3.21 17.91
C SER A 29 -13.71 -4.58 18.01
N PHE A 30 -14.22 -5.45 18.89
CA PHE A 30 -13.80 -6.86 18.96
C PHE A 30 -13.85 -7.56 17.58
N TRP A 31 -14.84 -7.22 16.75
CA TRP A 31 -14.97 -7.72 15.39
C TRP A 31 -13.84 -7.27 14.47
N GLU A 32 -13.44 -6.00 14.56
CA GLU A 32 -12.35 -5.44 13.75
C GLU A 32 -11.01 -6.09 14.11
N VAL A 33 -10.77 -6.27 15.42
CA VAL A 33 -9.58 -6.97 15.93
C VAL A 33 -9.57 -8.44 15.48
N THR A 34 -10.73 -9.12 15.53
CA THR A 34 -10.85 -10.52 15.09
C THR A 34 -10.60 -10.66 13.59
N VAL A 35 -11.17 -9.79 12.76
CA VAL A 35 -10.94 -9.78 11.31
C VAL A 35 -9.47 -9.52 10.99
N ALA A 36 -8.88 -8.50 11.62
CA ALA A 36 -7.47 -8.17 11.47
C ALA A 36 -6.56 -9.36 11.82
N THR A 37 -6.81 -9.97 12.98
CA THR A 37 -6.05 -11.13 13.46
C THR A 37 -6.20 -12.32 12.51
N THR A 38 -7.41 -12.57 12.01
CA THR A 38 -7.66 -13.66 11.06
C THR A 38 -6.91 -13.44 9.74
N VAL A 39 -6.88 -12.21 9.23
CA VAL A 39 -6.12 -11.86 8.02
C VAL A 39 -4.63 -12.08 8.25
N VAL A 40 -4.08 -11.58 9.37
CA VAL A 40 -2.67 -11.79 9.74
C VAL A 40 -2.34 -13.28 9.84
N LEU A 41 -3.14 -14.06 10.57
CA LEU A 41 -2.95 -15.49 10.73
C LEU A 41 -3.03 -16.23 9.40
N GLY A 42 -3.99 -15.89 8.54
CA GLY A 42 -4.11 -16.48 7.20
C GLY A 42 -2.87 -16.25 6.34
N PHE A 43 -2.30 -15.04 6.40
CA PHE A 43 -1.04 -14.71 5.72
C PHE A 43 0.16 -15.46 6.30
N VAL A 44 0.28 -15.56 7.63
CA VAL A 44 1.35 -16.31 8.31
C VAL A 44 1.25 -17.80 8.01
N LEU A 45 0.06 -18.38 8.02
CA LEU A 45 -0.19 -19.77 7.64
C LEU A 45 0.13 -20.01 6.17
N GLY A 46 -0.18 -19.06 5.28
CA GLY A 46 0.20 -19.12 3.87
C GLY A 46 1.72 -19.14 3.68
N LEU A 47 2.45 -18.27 4.39
CA LEU A 47 3.91 -18.28 4.39
C LEU A 47 4.49 -19.57 4.96
N LEU A 48 3.91 -20.08 6.05
CA LEU A 48 4.32 -21.36 6.65
C LEU A 48 4.06 -22.54 5.69
N GLY A 49 2.92 -22.53 4.99
CA GLY A 49 2.61 -23.54 3.97
C GLY A 49 3.62 -23.55 2.82
N VAL A 50 4.02 -22.37 2.34
CA VAL A 50 5.10 -22.23 1.35
C VAL A 50 6.43 -22.74 1.91
N TYR A 51 6.77 -22.39 3.15
CA TYR A 51 7.99 -22.85 3.81
C TYR A 51 8.04 -24.37 3.96
N LEU A 52 6.93 -25.01 4.33
CA LEU A 52 6.83 -26.46 4.51
C LEU A 52 6.78 -27.26 3.20
N THR A 53 6.29 -26.66 2.11
CA THR A 53 6.24 -27.29 0.78
C THR A 53 7.54 -27.13 0.00
N MET A 54 8.49 -26.36 0.51
CA MET A 54 9.79 -26.13 -0.10
C MET A 54 10.76 -27.28 0.23
N PRO A 55 11.48 -27.85 -0.75
CA PRO A 55 12.40 -28.96 -0.51
C PRO A 55 13.50 -28.57 0.50
N PRO A 56 14.06 -29.54 1.25
CA PRO A 56 15.15 -29.32 2.20
C PRO A 56 16.47 -29.05 1.46
N SER A 57 16.56 -27.90 0.81
CA SER A 57 17.80 -27.33 0.26
C SER A 57 18.11 -26.06 1.04
N ASP A 58 19.36 -25.94 1.50
CA ASP A 58 19.91 -24.91 2.39
C ASP A 58 19.09 -23.61 2.47
N TYR A 59 18.28 -23.43 3.53
CA TYR A 59 17.41 -22.26 3.72
C TYR A 59 18.15 -20.93 3.93
N SER A 60 19.48 -20.96 3.86
CA SER A 60 20.41 -19.84 3.96
C SER A 60 20.09 -18.71 2.97
N PHE A 61 19.58 -19.05 1.77
CA PHE A 61 19.33 -18.10 0.68
C PHE A 61 17.95 -17.42 0.73
N LEU A 62 16.97 -17.95 1.47
CA LEU A 62 15.61 -17.38 1.56
C LEU A 62 15.51 -16.11 2.40
N LYS A 63 16.64 -15.56 2.84
CA LYS A 63 16.64 -14.24 3.46
C LYS A 63 16.12 -13.25 2.43
N LEU A 64 15.09 -12.50 2.83
CA LEU A 64 14.56 -11.38 2.06
C LEU A 64 15.74 -10.50 1.63
N PRO A 65 16.00 -10.34 0.32
CA PRO A 65 17.18 -9.62 -0.15
C PRO A 65 17.12 -8.18 0.37
N ARG A 66 18.16 -7.79 1.11
CA ARG A 66 18.31 -6.42 1.63
C ARG A 66 19.41 -5.65 0.91
N THR A 67 20.28 -6.36 0.20
CA THR A 67 21.37 -5.81 -0.60
C THR A 67 21.28 -6.32 -2.05
N LEU A 68 21.99 -5.66 -2.96
CA LEU A 68 22.11 -6.13 -4.35
C LEU A 68 22.87 -7.46 -4.42
N GLU A 69 23.85 -7.68 -3.55
CA GLU A 69 24.61 -8.93 -3.44
C GLU A 69 23.73 -10.10 -3.01
N ASP A 70 22.87 -9.91 -1.98
CA ASP A 70 21.89 -10.93 -1.55
C ASP A 70 20.98 -11.32 -2.72
N LEU A 71 20.60 -10.32 -3.54
CA LEU A 71 19.71 -10.50 -4.67
C LEU A 71 20.39 -11.28 -5.82
N GLN A 72 21.67 -11.05 -6.08
CA GLN A 72 22.46 -11.78 -7.07
C GLN A 72 22.64 -13.25 -6.66
N ILE A 73 22.99 -13.51 -5.39
CA ILE A 73 23.09 -14.87 -4.85
C ILE A 73 21.75 -15.60 -4.96
N LEU A 74 20.65 -14.92 -4.60
CA LEU A 74 19.30 -15.47 -4.71
C LEU A 74 18.92 -15.77 -6.16
N ARG A 75 19.29 -14.90 -7.11
CA ARG A 75 19.10 -15.11 -8.55
C ARG A 75 19.86 -16.34 -9.03
N ASP A 76 21.14 -16.49 -8.69
CA ASP A 76 21.98 -17.59 -9.17
C ASP A 76 21.46 -18.95 -8.68
N HIS A 77 21.05 -19.02 -7.42
CA HIS A 77 20.43 -20.23 -6.87
C HIS A 77 19.05 -20.51 -7.46
N LEU A 78 18.22 -19.48 -7.65
CA LEU A 78 16.88 -19.65 -8.21
C LEU A 78 16.90 -19.96 -9.71
N GLU A 79 17.85 -19.47 -10.49
CA GLU A 79 17.95 -19.77 -11.93
C GLU A 79 18.20 -21.27 -12.15
N SER A 80 19.09 -21.88 -11.35
CA SER A 80 19.30 -23.33 -11.34
C SER A 80 18.06 -24.11 -10.85
N TYR A 81 17.21 -23.51 -10.02
CA TYR A 81 16.01 -24.14 -9.45
C TYR A 81 14.73 -23.95 -10.31
N THR A 82 14.70 -22.89 -11.12
CA THR A 82 13.54 -22.48 -11.92
C THR A 82 13.25 -23.45 -13.05
N SER A 83 14.23 -24.23 -13.49
CA SER A 83 14.05 -25.27 -14.53
C SER A 83 13.13 -26.43 -14.07
N ASP A 84 13.16 -26.79 -12.79
CA ASP A 84 12.43 -27.95 -12.28
C ASP A 84 11.22 -27.60 -11.39
N TYR A 85 11.19 -26.39 -10.80
CA TYR A 85 10.16 -25.98 -9.81
C TYR A 85 9.54 -24.59 -10.06
N THR A 86 9.38 -24.16 -11.32
CA THR A 86 8.88 -22.81 -11.67
C THR A 86 7.60 -22.40 -10.94
N ALA A 87 6.64 -23.33 -10.78
CA ALA A 87 5.36 -23.04 -10.14
C ALA A 87 5.51 -22.74 -8.64
N GLN A 88 6.37 -23.47 -7.92
CA GLN A 88 6.59 -23.25 -6.50
C GLN A 88 7.30 -21.92 -6.24
N VAL A 89 8.32 -21.59 -7.04
CA VAL A 89 9.03 -20.30 -6.96
C VAL A 89 8.06 -19.14 -7.22
N LEU A 90 7.18 -19.27 -8.22
CA LEU A 90 6.19 -18.26 -8.55
C LEU A 90 5.17 -18.04 -7.42
N VAL A 91 4.65 -19.14 -6.83
CA VAL A 91 3.71 -19.07 -5.70
C VAL A 91 4.39 -18.45 -4.48
N GLY A 92 5.60 -18.90 -4.14
CA GLY A 92 6.37 -18.35 -3.02
C GLY A 92 6.65 -16.86 -3.20
N TYR A 93 7.10 -16.45 -4.38
CA TYR A 93 7.28 -15.04 -4.75
C TYR A 93 6.00 -14.24 -4.53
N CYS A 94 4.86 -14.71 -5.05
CA CYS A 94 3.58 -14.04 -4.93
C CYS A 94 3.16 -13.87 -3.46
N VAL A 95 3.25 -14.93 -2.67
CA VAL A 95 2.86 -14.91 -1.25
C VAL A 95 3.74 -13.92 -0.47
N VAL A 96 5.07 -13.98 -0.65
CA VAL A 96 6.00 -13.08 0.03
C VAL A 96 5.79 -11.63 -0.39
N TYR A 97 5.66 -11.35 -1.69
CA TYR A 97 5.43 -9.99 -2.18
C TYR A 97 4.12 -9.43 -1.62
N ILE A 98 3.02 -10.17 -1.75
CA ILE A 98 1.70 -9.73 -1.28
C ILE A 98 1.75 -9.50 0.23
N PHE A 99 2.40 -10.40 0.99
CA PHE A 99 2.60 -10.23 2.43
C PHE A 99 3.32 -8.93 2.76
N MET A 100 4.50 -8.70 2.16
CA MET A 100 5.27 -7.49 2.39
C MET A 100 4.46 -6.23 2.07
N GLN A 101 3.79 -6.24 0.93
CA GLN A 101 3.00 -5.11 0.47
C GLN A 101 1.76 -4.87 1.36
N THR A 102 1.12 -5.93 1.86
CA THR A 102 -0.04 -5.85 2.76
C THR A 102 0.33 -5.23 4.09
N PHE A 103 1.47 -5.67 4.67
CA PHE A 103 1.97 -5.23 5.97
C PHE A 103 2.96 -4.07 5.90
N MET A 104 3.03 -3.38 4.75
CA MET A 104 3.83 -2.17 4.60
C MET A 104 5.35 -2.40 4.83
N ILE A 105 5.83 -3.63 4.63
CA ILE A 105 7.21 -4.04 4.87
C ILE A 105 8.09 -3.50 3.73
N PRO A 106 9.14 -2.72 4.03
CA PRO A 106 10.06 -2.23 3.00
C PRO A 106 10.84 -3.40 2.38
N GLY A 107 11.14 -3.29 1.08
CA GLY A 107 11.95 -4.28 0.34
C GLY A 107 11.29 -4.85 -0.92
N THR A 108 10.06 -4.43 -1.25
CA THR A 108 9.37 -4.85 -2.49
C THR A 108 10.09 -4.42 -3.78
N VAL A 109 10.97 -3.42 -3.72
CA VAL A 109 11.90 -3.05 -4.80
C VAL A 109 12.84 -4.22 -5.15
N PHE A 110 13.42 -4.91 -4.17
CA PHE A 110 14.31 -6.04 -4.42
C PHE A 110 13.55 -7.21 -5.04
N MET A 111 12.32 -7.46 -4.61
CA MET A 111 11.44 -8.45 -5.24
C MET A 111 11.14 -8.07 -6.70
N SER A 112 10.91 -6.79 -6.98
CA SER A 112 10.67 -6.33 -8.36
C SER A 112 11.90 -6.49 -9.26
N LEU A 113 13.10 -6.21 -8.74
CA LEU A 113 14.37 -6.51 -9.42
C LEU A 113 14.51 -8.02 -9.66
N LEU A 114 14.22 -8.86 -8.66
CA LEU A 114 14.25 -10.33 -8.76
C LEU A 114 13.32 -10.84 -9.89
N ALA A 115 12.11 -10.29 -9.96
CA ALA A 115 11.16 -10.68 -11.00
C ALA A 115 11.69 -10.37 -12.41
N GLY A 116 12.43 -9.28 -12.57
CA GLY A 116 13.13 -8.95 -13.81
C GLY A 116 14.25 -9.91 -14.13
N ALA A 117 15.08 -10.23 -13.15
CA ALA A 117 16.21 -11.14 -13.30
C ALA A 117 15.76 -12.57 -13.66
N LEU A 118 14.65 -13.06 -13.07
CA LEU A 118 14.18 -14.43 -13.24
C LEU A 118 13.23 -14.63 -14.43
N PHE A 119 12.33 -13.68 -14.69
CA PHE A 119 11.24 -13.85 -15.66
C PHE A 119 11.34 -12.91 -16.87
N GLY A 120 12.31 -12.00 -16.88
CA GLY A 120 12.46 -10.96 -17.89
C GLY A 120 11.42 -9.85 -17.77
N VAL A 121 11.50 -8.85 -18.66
CA VAL A 121 10.73 -7.60 -18.51
C VAL A 121 9.21 -7.82 -18.54
N PHE A 122 8.70 -8.46 -19.59
CA PHE A 122 7.24 -8.53 -19.78
C PHE A 122 6.54 -9.37 -18.70
N LYS A 123 7.06 -10.56 -18.42
CA LYS A 123 6.50 -11.45 -17.38
C LYS A 123 6.77 -10.89 -15.98
N GLY A 124 7.95 -10.33 -15.74
CA GLY A 124 8.30 -9.68 -14.47
C GLY A 124 7.41 -8.48 -14.15
N VAL A 125 7.16 -7.59 -15.12
CA VAL A 125 6.23 -6.46 -14.93
C VAL A 125 4.82 -6.93 -14.66
N ALA A 126 4.30 -7.90 -15.44
CA ALA A 126 2.97 -8.44 -15.22
C ALA A 126 2.84 -9.04 -13.81
N LEU A 127 3.86 -9.79 -13.37
CA LEU A 127 3.91 -10.40 -12.04
C LEU A 127 3.99 -9.36 -10.91
N VAL A 128 4.84 -8.35 -11.06
CA VAL A 128 5.00 -7.26 -10.08
C VAL A 128 3.70 -6.45 -9.98
N VAL A 129 3.10 -6.05 -11.11
CA VAL A 129 1.84 -5.29 -11.09
C VAL A 129 0.73 -6.12 -10.46
N PHE A 130 0.62 -7.42 -10.76
CA PHE A 130 -0.35 -8.30 -10.15
C PHE A 130 -0.16 -8.41 -8.63
N THR A 131 1.03 -8.79 -8.18
CA THR A 131 1.34 -8.99 -6.75
C THR A 131 1.29 -7.70 -5.95
N ALA A 132 1.80 -6.60 -6.49
CA ALA A 132 1.73 -5.28 -5.86
C ALA A 132 0.29 -4.77 -5.77
N THR A 133 -0.55 -4.99 -6.79
CA THR A 133 -1.96 -4.62 -6.73
C THR A 133 -2.71 -5.47 -5.72
N ALA A 134 -2.51 -6.79 -5.71
CA ALA A 134 -3.14 -7.69 -4.75
C ALA A 134 -2.77 -7.35 -3.29
N GLY A 135 -1.49 -7.06 -3.04
CA GLY A 135 -1.03 -6.59 -1.73
C GLY A 135 -1.54 -5.20 -1.35
N ALA A 136 -1.56 -4.26 -2.30
CA ALA A 136 -2.11 -2.92 -2.08
C ALA A 136 -3.62 -2.95 -1.78
N SER A 137 -4.38 -3.81 -2.46
CA SER A 137 -5.79 -4.06 -2.17
C SER A 137 -5.99 -4.65 -0.78
N SER A 138 -5.17 -5.63 -0.39
CA SER A 138 -5.22 -6.22 0.95
C SER A 138 -4.91 -5.17 2.03
N CYS A 139 -3.89 -4.35 1.81
CA CYS A 139 -3.56 -3.20 2.67
C CYS A 139 -4.71 -2.18 2.76
N TYR A 140 -5.37 -1.87 1.64
CA TYR A 140 -6.53 -0.98 1.59
C TYR A 140 -7.66 -1.51 2.48
N PHE A 141 -8.02 -2.78 2.38
CA PHE A 141 -9.09 -3.35 3.20
C PHE A 141 -8.69 -3.44 4.68
N LEU A 142 -7.44 -3.79 4.97
CA LEU A 142 -6.93 -3.81 6.34
C LEU A 142 -6.97 -2.41 6.97
N SER A 143 -6.53 -1.39 6.23
CA SER A 143 -6.61 0.01 6.65
C SER A 143 -8.06 0.50 6.78
N LYS A 144 -8.98 0.02 5.93
CA LYS A 144 -10.40 0.35 6.05
C LYS A 144 -11.02 -0.18 7.35
N VAL A 145 -10.63 -1.39 7.77
CA VAL A 145 -11.15 -2.03 8.99
C VAL A 145 -10.50 -1.46 10.25
N ILE A 146 -9.18 -1.23 10.24
CA ILE A 146 -8.44 -0.85 11.45
C ILE A 146 -8.05 0.63 11.44
N GLY A 147 -7.52 1.10 10.31
CA GLY A 147 -6.96 2.44 10.18
C GLY A 147 -8.02 3.54 10.25
N ARG A 148 -9.20 3.32 9.66
CA ARG A 148 -10.28 4.32 9.66
C ARG A 148 -10.84 4.61 11.06
N PRO A 149 -11.27 3.61 11.88
CA PRO A 149 -11.70 3.87 13.25
C PRO A 149 -10.63 4.54 14.11
N LEU A 150 -9.38 4.10 13.96
CA LEU A 150 -8.24 4.65 14.71
C LEU A 150 -8.01 6.14 14.39
N VAL A 151 -7.95 6.51 13.11
CA VAL A 151 -7.73 7.91 12.71
C VAL A 151 -8.94 8.78 13.04
N PHE A 152 -10.16 8.26 12.92
CA PHE A 152 -11.36 8.99 13.34
C PHE A 152 -11.35 9.30 14.84
N SER A 153 -10.88 8.36 15.67
CA SER A 153 -10.75 8.60 17.12
C SER A 153 -9.63 9.57 17.49
N LEU A 154 -8.51 9.57 16.76
CA LEU A 154 -7.34 10.40 17.07
C LEU A 154 -7.42 11.82 16.49
N TRP A 155 -7.93 11.99 15.26
CA TRP A 155 -7.98 13.26 14.53
C TRP A 155 -9.27 13.44 13.70
N PRO A 156 -10.45 13.52 14.33
CA PRO A 156 -11.74 13.60 13.64
C PRO A 156 -11.87 14.83 12.74
N ASP A 157 -11.40 16.00 13.18
CA ASP A 157 -11.54 17.26 12.44
C ASP A 157 -10.71 17.27 11.14
N LYS A 158 -9.45 16.81 11.22
CA LYS A 158 -8.58 16.70 10.04
C LYS A 158 -9.11 15.68 9.05
N LEU A 159 -9.60 14.55 9.55
CA LEU A 159 -10.17 13.50 8.71
C LEU A 159 -11.38 14.02 7.93
N SER A 160 -12.29 14.71 8.61
CA SER A 160 -13.50 15.29 8.00
C SER A 160 -13.13 16.30 6.91
N PHE A 161 -12.14 17.17 7.16
CA PHE A 161 -11.63 18.11 6.15
C PHE A 161 -11.11 17.39 4.89
N PHE A 162 -10.29 16.34 5.04
CA PHE A 162 -9.76 15.61 3.89
C PHE A 162 -10.85 14.83 3.14
N GLN A 163 -11.80 14.22 3.85
CA GLN A 163 -12.95 13.55 3.24
C GLN A 163 -13.79 14.53 2.42
N GLU A 164 -14.00 15.76 2.91
CA GLU A 164 -14.72 16.79 2.17
C GLU A 164 -13.96 17.22 0.90
N GLN A 165 -12.63 17.35 0.95
CA GLN A 165 -11.81 17.66 -0.24
C GLN A 165 -11.90 16.55 -1.30
N VAL A 166 -11.92 15.28 -0.87
CA VAL A 166 -12.10 14.13 -1.77
C VAL A 166 -13.51 14.15 -2.38
N ALA A 167 -14.54 14.41 -1.57
CA ALA A 167 -15.92 14.51 -2.04
C ALA A 167 -16.10 15.61 -3.09
N ARG A 168 -15.49 16.78 -2.90
CA ARG A 168 -15.51 17.90 -3.86
C ARG A 168 -14.81 17.59 -5.18
N ARG A 169 -13.91 16.60 -5.22
CA ARG A 169 -13.08 16.27 -6.39
C ARG A 169 -13.36 14.88 -6.96
N ARG A 170 -14.51 14.31 -6.60
CA ARG A 170 -14.86 12.92 -6.89
C ARG A 170 -14.81 12.56 -8.37
N GLU A 171 -15.24 13.47 -9.25
CA GLU A 171 -15.24 13.26 -10.71
C GLU A 171 -13.84 13.12 -11.32
N CYS A 172 -12.84 13.75 -10.70
CA CYS A 172 -11.46 13.73 -11.19
C CYS A 172 -10.53 12.88 -10.31
N LEU A 173 -11.09 12.15 -9.34
CA LEU A 173 -10.33 11.47 -8.29
C LEU A 173 -9.38 10.41 -8.85
N LEU A 174 -9.76 9.75 -9.94
CA LEU A 174 -8.89 8.80 -10.65
C LEU A 174 -7.60 9.47 -11.16
N ASN A 175 -7.72 10.66 -11.76
CA ASN A 175 -6.56 11.39 -12.29
C ASN A 175 -5.65 11.89 -11.17
N TYR A 176 -6.21 12.33 -10.04
CA TYR A 176 -5.42 12.65 -8.85
C TYR A 176 -4.68 11.43 -8.30
N MET A 177 -5.36 10.28 -8.19
CA MET A 177 -4.74 9.05 -7.71
C MET A 177 -3.65 8.56 -8.66
N LEU A 178 -3.88 8.69 -9.97
CA LEU A 178 -2.89 8.33 -10.98
C LEU A 178 -1.66 9.24 -10.89
N PHE A 179 -1.85 10.56 -10.75
CA PHE A 179 -0.75 11.51 -10.47
C PHE A 179 0.05 11.12 -9.22
N LEU A 180 -0.62 10.82 -8.10
CA LEU A 180 0.05 10.45 -6.85
C LEU A 180 0.85 9.15 -6.96
N ARG A 181 0.41 8.21 -7.81
CA ARG A 181 1.08 6.91 -7.99
C ARG A 181 2.20 6.95 -9.03
N LEU A 182 2.05 7.78 -10.06
CA LEU A 182 3.06 7.98 -11.09
C LEU A 182 4.21 8.85 -10.60
N THR A 183 3.90 9.86 -9.79
CA THR A 183 4.94 10.71 -9.19
C THR A 183 5.53 10.03 -7.94
N PRO A 184 6.86 10.00 -7.78
CA PRO A 184 7.50 9.42 -6.59
C PRO A 184 7.38 10.31 -5.34
N THR A 185 6.33 11.14 -5.26
CA THR A 185 6.16 12.15 -4.19
C THR A 185 5.70 11.53 -2.88
N LEU A 186 4.85 10.51 -2.95
CA LEU A 186 4.33 9.79 -1.78
C LEU A 186 4.71 8.32 -1.85
N PRO A 187 5.11 7.70 -0.72
CA PRO A 187 5.31 6.27 -0.65
C PRO A 187 4.02 5.53 -1.03
N ASN A 188 4.14 4.47 -1.82
CA ASN A 188 2.99 3.64 -2.23
C ASN A 188 2.18 3.16 -1.02
N THR A 189 2.90 2.79 0.04
CA THR A 189 2.39 2.40 1.34
C THR A 189 1.47 3.44 1.96
N PHE A 190 1.85 4.72 1.91
CA PHE A 190 1.05 5.82 2.44
C PHE A 190 -0.25 5.96 1.65
N ILE A 191 -0.19 5.89 0.32
CA ILE A 191 -1.38 5.96 -0.54
C ILE A 191 -2.34 4.80 -0.20
N ASN A 192 -1.83 3.57 -0.02
CA ASN A 192 -2.65 2.39 0.29
C ASN A 192 -3.41 2.53 1.62
N VAL A 193 -2.75 3.08 2.64
CA VAL A 193 -3.36 3.29 3.97
C VAL A 193 -4.31 4.49 3.98
N ALA A 194 -3.90 5.61 3.39
CA ALA A 194 -4.66 6.86 3.44
C ALA A 194 -5.94 6.81 2.59
N SER A 195 -5.90 6.10 1.46
CA SER A 195 -7.04 6.01 0.51
C SER A 195 -8.38 5.61 1.15
N PRO A 196 -8.50 4.50 1.91
CA PRO A 196 -9.75 4.11 2.56
C PRO A 196 -10.15 5.03 3.72
N ILE A 197 -9.17 5.70 4.34
CA ILE A 197 -9.39 6.63 5.45
C ILE A 197 -10.10 7.89 4.93
N VAL A 198 -9.63 8.46 3.81
CA VAL A 198 -10.20 9.65 3.17
C VAL A 198 -11.36 9.35 2.20
N ASP A 199 -11.97 8.16 2.30
CA ASP A 199 -13.13 7.73 1.51
C ASP A 199 -12.90 7.65 -0.01
N VAL A 200 -11.68 7.32 -0.46
CA VAL A 200 -11.46 6.98 -1.87
C VAL A 200 -12.14 5.65 -2.20
N PRO A 201 -13.01 5.58 -3.22
CA PRO A 201 -13.65 4.33 -3.64
C PRO A 201 -12.63 3.29 -4.11
N TYR A 202 -12.83 2.03 -3.73
CA TYR A 202 -11.92 0.92 -4.05
C TYR A 202 -11.68 0.75 -5.56
N HIS A 203 -12.70 0.90 -6.40
CA HIS A 203 -12.54 0.75 -7.86
C HIS A 203 -11.60 1.82 -8.45
N ILE A 204 -11.66 3.06 -7.96
CA ILE A 204 -10.76 4.14 -8.38
C ILE A 204 -9.33 3.83 -7.90
N PHE A 205 -9.21 3.44 -6.63
CA PHE A 205 -7.93 3.02 -6.06
C PHE A 205 -7.30 1.88 -6.87
N PHE A 206 -8.06 0.83 -7.17
CA PHE A 206 -7.60 -0.36 -7.88
C PHE A 206 -7.13 -0.03 -9.31
N LEU A 207 -7.93 0.71 -10.08
CA LEU A 207 -7.57 1.13 -11.44
C LEU A 207 -6.32 2.01 -11.45
N ALA A 208 -6.26 3.01 -10.56
CA ALA A 208 -5.09 3.87 -10.43
C ALA A 208 -3.85 3.08 -9.98
N THR A 209 -4.01 2.03 -9.16
CA THR A 209 -2.91 1.16 -8.71
C THR A 209 -2.33 0.36 -9.87
N ILE A 210 -3.18 -0.33 -10.63
CA ILE A 210 -2.73 -1.12 -11.79
C ILE A 210 -2.00 -0.23 -12.78
N ILE A 211 -2.62 0.88 -13.19
CA ILE A 211 -2.07 1.74 -14.24
C ILE A 211 -0.83 2.50 -13.72
N GLY A 212 -0.93 3.08 -12.53
CA GLY A 212 0.12 3.93 -11.96
C GLY A 212 1.38 3.17 -11.57
N LEU A 213 1.30 1.86 -11.30
CA LEU A 213 2.47 1.05 -10.97
C LEU A 213 3.26 0.59 -12.21
N ILE A 214 2.64 0.51 -13.40
CA ILE A 214 3.30 -0.04 -14.60
C ILE A 214 4.63 0.66 -14.91
N PRO A 215 4.73 2.01 -14.94
CA PRO A 215 5.98 2.66 -15.30
C PRO A 215 7.11 2.40 -14.29
N ALA A 216 6.82 2.50 -12.99
CA ALA A 216 7.79 2.24 -11.94
C ALA A 216 8.21 0.76 -11.90
N ALA A 217 7.25 -0.16 -12.09
CA ALA A 217 7.52 -1.59 -12.22
C ALA A 217 8.40 -1.88 -13.43
N TYR A 218 8.13 -1.25 -14.58
CA TYR A 218 8.93 -1.43 -15.79
C TYR A 218 10.39 -1.02 -15.60
N VAL A 219 10.64 0.17 -15.03
CA VAL A 219 12.01 0.64 -14.76
C VAL A 219 12.74 -0.33 -13.83
N THR A 220 12.10 -0.73 -12.74
CA THR A 220 12.72 -1.61 -11.74
C THR A 220 12.96 -3.01 -12.30
N VAL A 221 11.96 -3.62 -12.94
CA VAL A 221 12.10 -4.96 -13.54
C VAL A 221 13.14 -4.96 -14.65
N LYS A 222 13.20 -3.91 -15.49
CA LYS A 222 14.21 -3.80 -16.54
C LYS A 222 15.62 -3.74 -15.94
N ALA A 223 15.80 -2.99 -14.85
CA ALA A 223 17.08 -2.94 -14.15
C ALA A 223 17.46 -4.28 -13.52
N GLY A 224 16.47 -5.09 -13.12
CA GLY A 224 16.69 -6.46 -12.65
C GLY A 224 17.37 -7.38 -13.67
N ILE A 225 17.24 -7.11 -14.98
CA ILE A 225 17.97 -7.86 -16.02
C ILE A 225 19.45 -7.51 -16.02
N ALA A 226 19.78 -6.25 -15.76
CA ALA A 226 21.15 -5.73 -15.65
C ALA A 226 21.68 -5.80 -14.21
N LEU A 227 21.13 -6.70 -13.38
CA LEU A 227 21.43 -6.76 -11.95
C LEU A 227 22.93 -6.95 -11.63
N GLY A 228 23.68 -7.62 -12.52
CA GLY A 228 25.13 -7.78 -12.41
C GLY A 228 25.93 -6.49 -12.60
N GLU A 229 25.33 -5.47 -13.22
CA GLU A 229 25.97 -4.18 -13.55
C GLU A 229 25.52 -3.05 -12.61
N LEU A 230 24.48 -3.27 -11.79
CA LEU A 230 23.96 -2.27 -10.85
C LEU A 230 24.93 -2.10 -9.66
N GLN A 231 25.44 -0.89 -9.47
CA GLN A 231 26.30 -0.56 -8.32
C GLN A 231 25.48 -0.04 -7.14
N SER A 232 24.33 0.61 -7.40
CA SER A 232 23.47 1.12 -6.33
C SER A 232 21.98 1.16 -6.72
N LEU A 233 21.09 1.19 -5.72
CA LEU A 233 19.67 1.49 -5.95
C LEU A 233 19.45 2.93 -6.45
N GLY A 234 20.42 3.83 -6.25
CA GLY A 234 20.37 5.21 -6.74
C GLY A 234 20.35 5.29 -8.27
N ASP A 235 20.93 4.29 -8.94
CA ASP A 235 20.99 4.20 -10.40
C ASP A 235 19.57 4.00 -11.00
N LEU A 236 18.65 3.42 -10.22
CA LEU A 236 17.22 3.28 -10.59
C LEU A 236 16.46 4.60 -10.52
N TYR A 237 16.94 5.51 -9.68
CA TYR A 237 16.34 6.80 -9.38
C TYR A 237 17.16 7.94 -10.00
N ASP A 238 17.83 7.69 -11.13
CA ASP A 238 18.51 8.74 -11.88
C ASP A 238 17.54 9.90 -12.19
N PHE A 239 18.08 11.12 -12.24
CA PHE A 239 17.31 12.33 -12.42
C PHE A 239 16.42 12.27 -13.66
N ASN A 240 16.90 11.64 -14.74
CA ASN A 240 16.14 11.45 -15.97
C ASN A 240 14.93 10.52 -15.79
N SER A 241 15.06 9.44 -15.02
CA SER A 241 13.97 8.51 -14.72
C SER A 241 12.92 9.15 -13.82
N ILE A 242 13.35 9.87 -12.78
CA ILE A 242 12.44 10.65 -11.93
C ILE A 242 11.72 11.73 -12.74
N ALA A 243 12.45 12.48 -13.58
CA ALA A 243 11.86 13.53 -14.41
C ALA A 243 10.83 12.94 -15.39
N THR A 244 11.11 11.79 -15.99
CA THR A 244 10.18 11.10 -16.88
C THR A 244 8.91 10.64 -16.16
N LEU A 245 9.05 10.00 -14.99
CA LEU A 245 7.91 9.59 -14.16
C LEU A 245 7.07 10.79 -13.71
N PHE A 246 7.74 11.88 -13.35
CA PHE A 246 7.10 13.14 -13.00
C PHE A 246 6.33 13.73 -14.19
N LEU A 247 6.93 13.77 -15.39
CA LEU A 247 6.29 14.25 -16.62
C LEU A 247 5.04 13.43 -16.96
N ILE A 248 5.13 12.10 -16.87
CA ILE A 248 3.99 11.20 -17.08
C ILE A 248 2.88 11.49 -16.05
N GLY A 249 3.26 11.71 -14.79
CA GLY A 249 2.34 12.15 -13.74
C GLY A 249 1.64 13.47 -14.10
N VAL A 250 2.40 14.50 -14.49
CA VAL A 250 1.87 15.81 -14.88
C VAL A 250 0.90 15.68 -16.06
N VAL A 251 1.27 14.95 -17.12
CA VAL A 251 0.39 14.69 -18.26
C VAL A 251 -0.91 14.01 -17.85
N SER A 252 -0.85 13.10 -16.87
CA SER A 252 -2.05 12.43 -16.34
C SER A 252 -3.03 13.39 -15.63
N ILE A 253 -2.56 14.50 -15.05
CA ILE A 253 -3.43 15.46 -14.35
C ILE A 253 -3.84 16.65 -15.21
N THR A 254 -3.14 16.93 -16.31
CA THR A 254 -3.45 18.03 -17.25
C THR A 254 -4.91 18.06 -17.70
N PRO A 255 -5.57 16.94 -18.10
CA PRO A 255 -6.98 16.96 -18.52
C PRO A 255 -7.93 17.44 -17.40
N THR A 256 -7.59 17.15 -16.15
CA THR A 256 -8.35 17.55 -14.97
C THR A 256 -8.26 19.05 -14.70
N LEU A 257 -7.06 19.62 -14.86
CA LEU A 257 -6.83 21.05 -14.67
C LEU A 257 -7.50 21.85 -15.79
N MET A 258 -7.46 21.35 -17.03
CA MET A 258 -8.09 22.00 -18.18
C MET A 258 -9.62 21.94 -18.13
N SER A 259 -10.21 20.87 -17.59
CA SER A 259 -11.68 20.77 -17.42
C SER A 259 -12.24 21.78 -16.41
N LYS A 260 -11.42 22.29 -15.47
CA LYS A 260 -11.81 23.36 -14.55
C LYS A 260 -11.68 24.77 -15.15
N ALA A 261 -11.01 24.91 -16.30
CA ALA A 261 -10.80 26.20 -16.96
C ALA A 261 -11.94 26.59 -17.92
N LYS A 262 -12.99 25.76 -18.03
CA LYS A 262 -14.19 26.12 -18.77
C LYS A 262 -15.19 26.80 -17.82
N PRO A 263 -15.45 28.11 -17.97
CA PRO A 263 -16.41 28.83 -17.13
C PRO A 263 -17.84 28.32 -17.32
#